data_AF-A0A1R3GET5-F1
#
_entry.id   AF-A0A1R3GET5-F1
#
_cell.length_a   1.000
_cell.length_b   1.000
_cell.length_c   1.000
_cell.angle_alpha   90.00
_cell.angle_beta   90.00
_cell.angle_gamma   90.00
#
_symmetry.space_group_name_H-M   'P 1'
#
loop_
_entity.id
_entity.type
_entity.pdbx_description
1 polymer ?
#
loop_
_entity_poly.entity_id
_entity_poly.type
_entity_poly.pdbx_seq_one_letter_code
_entity_poly.pdbx_strand_id
1 'polypeptide(L)' 'MGSSSKEETATDADTSSGDTPPSNSNLFTEGERVLAYHGPRIYEAKA' A
#
# COMPACT_ATOMS: atom_id res chain seq x y z
N MET A 1 -17.89 -10.66 31.12
CA MET A 1 -16.85 -10.00 30.30
C MET A 1 -17.13 -10.42 28.87
N GLY A 2 -17.59 -9.65 27.90
CA GLY A 2 -17.55 -8.22 27.61
C GLY A 2 -17.45 -8.15 26.07
N SER A 3 -18.55 -7.75 25.41
CA SER A 3 -18.75 -7.21 24.03
C SER A 3 -17.67 -7.45 22.94
N SER A 4 -18.04 -8.05 21.79
CA SER A 4 -18.37 -7.39 20.49
C SER A 4 -17.18 -6.59 19.90
N SER A 5 -16.68 -6.92 18.71
CA SER A 5 -17.21 -6.29 17.51
C SER A 5 -16.93 -7.10 16.23
N LYS A 6 -18.00 -7.30 15.48
CA LYS A 6 -18.04 -7.73 14.08
C LYS A 6 -17.39 -6.65 13.21
N GLU A 7 -16.27 -6.93 12.56
CA GLU A 7 -15.71 -6.05 11.53
C GLU A 7 -16.07 -6.63 10.16
N GLU A 8 -17.17 -6.15 9.62
CA GLU A 8 -17.60 -6.38 8.25
C GLU A 8 -16.63 -5.66 7.31
N THR A 9 -15.82 -6.40 6.57
CA THR A 9 -15.06 -5.83 5.45
C THR A 9 -15.98 -5.84 4.23
N ALA A 10 -16.82 -4.81 4.14
CA ALA A 10 -17.48 -4.43 2.90
C ALA A 10 -16.53 -3.51 2.12
N THR A 11 -15.72 -4.09 1.23
CA THR A 11 -15.10 -3.33 0.15
C THR A 11 -15.99 -3.43 -1.07
N ASP A 12 -17.04 -2.62 -1.08
CA ASP A 12 -17.66 -2.18 -2.32
C ASP A 12 -16.78 -1.06 -2.87
N ALA A 13 -16.08 -1.35 -3.97
CA ALA A 13 -15.27 -0.38 -4.67
C ALA A 13 -15.57 -0.47 -6.17
N ASP A 14 -16.86 -0.37 -6.51
CA ASP A 14 -17.25 0.12 -7.82
C ASP A 14 -16.93 1.63 -7.91
N THR A 15 -15.86 1.98 -8.61
CA THR A 15 -15.84 3.12 -9.54
C THR A 15 -14.67 2.96 -10.51
N SER A 16 -14.98 2.34 -11.65
CA SER A 16 -14.27 2.56 -12.89
C SER A 16 -14.44 4.03 -13.31
N SER A 17 -13.56 4.91 -12.84
CA SER A 17 -13.34 6.21 -13.47
C SER A 17 -11.88 6.28 -13.92
N GLY A 18 -11.69 6.25 -15.24
CA GLY A 18 -10.41 6.50 -15.89
C GLY A 18 -9.98 7.95 -15.70
N ASP A 19 -9.45 8.24 -14.52
CA ASP A 19 -8.61 9.40 -14.27
C ASP A 19 -7.18 8.95 -14.52
N THR A 20 -6.49 9.55 -15.49
CA THR A 20 -5.07 9.28 -15.68
C THR A 20 -4.37 9.62 -14.36
N PRO A 21 -3.77 8.64 -13.65
CA PRO A 21 -3.15 8.93 -12.38
C PRO A 21 -2.09 10.01 -12.59
N PRO A 22 -1.92 10.96 -11.65
CA PRO A 22 -0.92 11.99 -11.77
C PRO A 22 0.41 11.35 -12.14
N SER A 23 1.10 11.90 -13.15
CA SER A 23 2.33 11.33 -13.73
C SER A 23 3.48 11.18 -12.71
N ASN A 24 3.29 11.71 -11.50
CA ASN A 24 4.09 11.48 -10.30
C ASN A 24 3.43 10.44 -9.40
N SER A 25 3.03 9.29 -9.93
CA SER A 25 2.54 8.17 -9.13
C SER A 25 3.72 7.42 -8.52
N ASN A 26 4.50 8.12 -7.69
CA ASN A 26 5.48 7.45 -6.85
C ASN A 26 4.70 6.51 -5.94
N LEU A 27 4.97 5.20 -6.08
CA LEU A 27 4.34 4.18 -5.24
C LEU A 27 4.82 4.26 -3.78
N PHE A 28 5.95 4.95 -3.56
CA PHE A 28 6.60 5.13 -2.27
C PHE A 28 6.89 6.61 -2.03
N THR A 29 6.93 6.98 -0.77
CA THR A 29 7.29 8.33 -0.31
C THR A 29 8.80 8.43 -0.05
N GLU A 30 9.37 9.61 -0.24
CA GLU A 30 10.80 9.84 0.04
C GLU A 30 11.10 9.53 1.53
N GLY A 31 12.14 8.73 1.77
CA GLY A 31 12.53 8.32 3.12
C GLY A 31 11.69 7.18 3.71
N GLU A 32 10.73 6.64 2.96
CA GLU A 32 9.97 5.45 3.35
C GLU A 32 10.90 4.24 3.49
N ARG A 33 10.66 3.42 4.52
CA ARG A 33 11.40 2.17 4.68
C ARG A 33 10.92 1.16 3.66
N VAL A 34 11.84 0.70 2.82
CA VAL A 34 11.56 -0.26 1.75
C VAL A 34 12.50 -1.46 1.85
N LEU A 35 12.11 -2.55 1.20
CA LEU A 35 12.92 -3.75 1.05
C LEU A 35 13.47 -3.81 -0.38
N ALA A 36 14.79 -3.71 -0.52
CA ALA A 36 15.47 -3.70 -1.80
C ALA A 36 16.09 -5.07 -2.12
N TYR A 37 15.87 -5.53 -3.35
CA TYR A 37 16.49 -6.75 -3.87
C TYR A 37 17.93 -6.46 -4.30
N HIS A 38 18.90 -7.22 -3.77
CA HIS A 38 20.29 -7.14 -4.18
C HIS A 38 20.93 -8.54 -4.18
N GLY A 39 20.64 -9.31 -5.25
CA GLY A 39 21.04 -10.70 -5.41
C GLY A 39 20.13 -11.65 -4.64
N PRO A 40 20.61 -12.80 -4.09
CA PRO A 40 19.75 -13.77 -3.41
C PRO A 40 19.18 -13.29 -2.06
N ARG A 41 19.35 -12.00 -1.72
CA ARG A 41 18.98 -11.40 -0.46
C ARG A 41 18.22 -10.10 -0.67
N ILE A 42 17.39 -9.79 0.32
CA ILE A 42 16.61 -8.57 0.40
C ILE A 42 17.12 -7.79 1.61
N TYR A 43 17.22 -6.46 1.46
CA TYR A 43 17.81 -5.58 2.45
C TYR A 43 16.85 -4.44 2.78
N GLU A 44 16.84 -4.01 4.03
CA GLU A 44 16.16 -2.76 4.40
C GLU A 44 16.91 -1.56 3.82
N ALA A 45 16.16 -0.63 3.23
CA ALA A 45 16.65 0.59 2.62
C ALA A 45 15.64 1.74 2.84
N LYS A 46 16.04 2.95 2.44
CA LYS A 46 15.15 4.11 2.34
C LYS A 46 14.92 4.43 0.86
N ALA A 47 13.66 4.66 0.49
CA ALA A 47 13.26 5.12 -0.83
C ALA A 47 13.71 6.56 -1.10
#